data_AF-A0A955ECY9-F1
#
_entry.id   AF-A0A955ECY9-F1
#
_cell.length_a   1.000
_cell.length_b   1.000
_cell.length_c   1.000
_cell.angle_alpha   90.00
_cell.angle_beta   90.00
_cell.angle_gamma   90.00
#
_symmetry.space_group_name_H-M   'P 1'
#
loop_
_entity.id
_entity.type
_entity.pdbx_description
1 polymer ?
#
loop_
_entity_poly.entity_id
_entity_poly.type
_entity_poly.pdbx_seq_one_letter_code
_entity_poly.pdbx_strand_id
1 'polypeptide(L)'
;AKKHGGLTVGVTYGKGKEVVEKNVDIVIASGMERGGGRELCLVLSCDAIICINGGSGTLTEIAIAYQANIPIVVMDGSGGWSERLAGEYLDSRERVKIHPATTAQEAVAIALDQCSSQSS
;
A
#
# COMPACT_ATOMS: atom_id res chain seq x y z
N ALA A 1 13.22 -6.22 1.31
CA ALA A 1 13.56 -6.00 2.74
C ALA A 1 14.68 -6.93 3.22
N LYS A 2 14.41 -8.23 3.46
CA LYS A 2 15.36 -9.17 4.10
C LYS A 2 16.79 -9.21 3.54
N LYS A 3 16.95 -9.32 2.21
CA LYS A 3 18.29 -9.34 1.56
C LYS A 3 19.15 -8.11 1.87
N HIS A 4 18.54 -7.01 2.31
CA HIS A 4 19.21 -5.75 2.63
C HIS A 4 19.01 -5.37 4.11
N GLY A 5 18.71 -6.33 4.99
CA GLY A 5 18.57 -6.10 6.43
C GLY A 5 17.34 -5.30 6.86
N GLY A 6 16.37 -5.07 5.95
CA GLY A 6 15.13 -4.38 6.28
C GLY A 6 14.15 -5.26 7.06
N LEU A 7 13.43 -4.65 8.01
CA LEU A 7 12.40 -5.28 8.82
C LEU A 7 11.11 -5.53 7.99
N THR A 8 10.50 -6.71 8.13
CA THR A 8 9.20 -7.03 7.52
C THR A 8 8.12 -7.30 8.55
N VAL A 9 7.00 -6.58 8.42
CA VAL A 9 5.83 -6.76 9.29
C VAL A 9 4.67 -7.28 8.45
N GLY A 10 4.07 -8.39 8.86
CA GLY A 10 2.89 -8.97 8.24
C GLY A 10 1.66 -8.80 9.14
N VAL A 11 0.59 -8.22 8.61
CA VAL A 11 -0.69 -8.08 9.32
C VAL A 11 -1.70 -9.06 8.74
N THR A 12 -2.14 -10.03 9.56
CA THR A 12 -3.02 -11.13 9.13
C THR A 12 -4.48 -10.87 9.47
N TYR A 13 -5.36 -11.63 8.83
CA TYR A 13 -6.79 -11.69 9.17
C TYR A 13 -7.06 -12.58 10.38
N GLY A 14 -8.13 -12.27 11.10
CA GLY A 14 -8.56 -13.02 12.26
C GLY A 14 -7.47 -13.11 13.34
N LYS A 15 -7.52 -14.16 14.15
CA LYS A 15 -6.57 -14.38 15.26
C LYS A 15 -5.36 -15.24 14.87
N GLY A 16 -5.32 -15.73 13.64
CA GLY A 16 -4.25 -16.60 13.14
C GLY A 16 -2.97 -15.82 12.85
N LYS A 17 -1.82 -16.45 13.09
CA LYS A 17 -0.50 -15.93 12.68
C LYS A 17 -0.01 -16.53 11.36
N GLU A 18 -0.89 -17.22 10.66
CA GLU A 18 -0.57 -17.85 9.38
C GLU A 18 -0.37 -16.75 8.33
N VAL A 19 0.84 -16.71 7.78
CA VAL A 19 1.23 -15.83 6.68
C VAL A 19 1.60 -16.68 5.48
N VAL A 20 1.29 -16.19 4.29
CA VAL A 20 1.65 -16.86 3.03
C VAL A 20 3.17 -16.82 2.81
N GLU A 21 3.83 -15.73 3.22
CA GLU A 21 5.26 -15.53 3.05
C GLU A 21 6.04 -16.03 4.28
N LYS A 22 7.05 -16.86 4.05
CA LYS A 22 7.86 -17.47 5.13
C LYS A 22 8.92 -16.53 5.70
N ASN A 23 9.15 -15.38 5.05
CA ASN A 23 10.22 -14.43 5.38
C ASN A 23 9.74 -13.16 6.10
N VAL A 24 8.76 -13.29 7.00
CA VAL A 24 8.23 -12.18 7.82
C VAL A 24 8.94 -12.12 9.18
N ASP A 25 9.41 -10.95 9.63
CA ASP A 25 10.03 -10.78 10.97
C ASP A 25 8.98 -10.76 12.09
N ILE A 26 7.94 -9.95 11.89
CA ILE A 26 6.90 -9.72 12.90
C ILE A 26 5.54 -10.01 12.28
N VAL A 27 4.76 -10.88 12.92
CA VAL A 27 3.38 -11.15 12.52
C VAL A 27 2.42 -10.57 13.56
N ILE A 28 1.55 -9.66 13.11
CA ILE A 28 0.48 -9.08 13.91
C ILE A 28 -0.84 -9.76 13.50
N ALA A 29 -1.39 -10.58 14.40
CA ALA A 29 -2.73 -11.11 14.27
C ALA A 29 -3.74 -10.00 14.63
N SER A 30 -4.34 -9.37 13.62
CA SER A 30 -5.18 -8.18 13.82
C SER A 30 -6.46 -8.46 14.59
N GLY A 31 -6.94 -9.70 14.60
CA GLY A 31 -8.28 -10.06 15.08
C GLY A 31 -9.40 -9.59 14.16
N MET A 32 -9.07 -8.97 13.02
CA MET A 32 -10.01 -8.32 12.11
C MET A 32 -10.18 -9.13 10.83
N GLU A 33 -11.38 -9.05 10.25
CA GLU A 33 -11.74 -9.75 9.03
C GLU A 33 -11.50 -8.91 7.77
N ARG A 34 -11.63 -9.54 6.61
CA ARG A 34 -11.56 -8.89 5.29
C ARG A 34 -12.61 -7.79 5.16
N GLY A 35 -12.21 -6.68 4.53
CA GLY A 35 -13.14 -5.64 4.08
C GLY A 35 -13.14 -4.39 4.93
N GLY A 36 -12.03 -4.09 5.63
CA GLY A 36 -11.89 -2.79 6.28
C GLY A 36 -10.90 -2.80 7.42
N GLY A 37 -11.23 -3.47 8.53
CA GLY A 37 -10.47 -3.31 9.79
C GLY A 37 -8.98 -3.60 9.62
N ARG A 38 -8.65 -4.75 9.04
CA ARG A 38 -7.26 -5.16 8.82
C ARG A 38 -6.54 -4.21 7.87
N GLU A 39 -7.19 -3.88 6.74
CA GLU A 39 -6.66 -2.96 5.73
C GLU A 39 -6.45 -1.54 6.29
N LEU A 40 -7.35 -1.06 7.17
CA LEU A 40 -7.23 0.23 7.85
C LEU A 40 -5.99 0.28 8.72
N CYS A 41 -5.82 -0.69 9.63
CA CYS A 41 -4.63 -0.74 10.48
C CYS A 41 -3.34 -0.84 9.65
N LEU A 42 -3.35 -1.61 8.57
CA LEU A 42 -2.20 -1.76 7.68
C LEU A 42 -1.85 -0.43 7.00
N VAL A 43 -2.79 0.19 6.30
CA VAL A 43 -2.54 1.38 5.48
C VAL A 43 -2.29 2.61 6.32
N LEU A 44 -3.03 2.81 7.42
CA LEU A 44 -2.86 3.97 8.29
C LEU A 44 -1.56 3.92 9.12
N SER A 45 -0.83 2.81 9.07
CA SER A 45 0.51 2.69 9.68
C SER A 45 1.63 3.01 8.68
N CYS A 46 1.32 3.43 7.46
CA CYS A 46 2.29 3.68 6.40
C CYS A 46 2.43 5.18 6.10
N ASP A 47 3.66 5.62 5.83
CA ASP A 47 3.93 6.98 5.31
C ASP A 47 3.65 7.09 3.80
N ALA A 48 3.69 5.98 3.06
CA ALA A 48 3.32 5.84 1.66
C ALA A 48 3.00 4.37 1.34
N ILE A 49 2.24 4.13 0.27
CA ILE A 49 1.97 2.77 -0.22
C ILE A 49 2.44 2.56 -1.66
N ILE A 50 2.91 1.35 -1.96
CA ILE A 50 3.25 0.88 -3.31
C ILE A 50 2.39 -0.34 -3.63
N CYS A 51 1.51 -0.23 -4.62
CA CYS A 51 0.58 -1.28 -5.01
C CYS A 51 1.03 -2.01 -6.28
N ILE A 52 0.84 -3.33 -6.32
CA ILE A 52 1.22 -4.20 -7.45
C ILE A 52 0.04 -5.12 -7.76
N ASN A 53 -0.44 -5.12 -9.00
CA ASN A 53 -1.60 -5.88 -9.45
C ASN A 53 -2.86 -5.57 -8.60
N GLY A 54 -3.40 -6.55 -7.90
CA GLY A 54 -4.40 -6.39 -6.87
C GLY A 54 -5.84 -6.49 -7.36
N GLY A 55 -6.67 -7.12 -6.53
CA GLY A 55 -8.13 -7.19 -6.67
C GLY A 55 -8.82 -6.16 -5.77
N SER A 56 -10.02 -6.50 -5.30
CA SER A 56 -10.82 -5.63 -4.43
C SER A 56 -10.14 -5.24 -3.12
N GLY A 57 -9.30 -6.11 -2.55
CA GLY A 57 -8.52 -5.78 -1.34
C GLY A 57 -7.56 -4.60 -1.58
N THR A 58 -6.81 -4.63 -2.69
CA THR A 58 -5.91 -3.55 -3.08
C THR A 58 -6.66 -2.26 -3.40
N LEU A 59 -7.83 -2.37 -4.04
CA LEU A 59 -8.71 -1.21 -4.24
C LEU A 59 -9.11 -0.58 -2.89
N THR A 60 -9.47 -1.40 -1.90
CA THR A 60 -9.77 -0.92 -0.54
C THR A 60 -8.57 -0.23 0.09
N GLU A 61 -7.38 -0.81 -0.01
CA GLU A 61 -6.14 -0.21 0.52
C GLU A 61 -5.85 1.16 -0.13
N ILE A 62 -5.99 1.26 -1.46
CA ILE A 62 -5.86 2.51 -2.22
C ILE A 62 -6.90 3.55 -1.76
N ALA A 63 -8.16 3.14 -1.58
CA ALA A 63 -9.22 4.04 -1.15
C ALA A 63 -9.02 4.56 0.29
N ILE A 64 -8.43 3.75 1.17
CA ILE A 64 -8.06 4.18 2.53
C ILE A 64 -6.93 5.20 2.47
N ALA A 65 -5.86 4.91 1.72
CA ALA A 65 -4.72 5.81 1.59
C ALA A 65 -5.12 7.17 1.01
N TYR A 66 -5.97 7.16 -0.04
CA TYR A 66 -6.44 8.39 -0.69
C TYR A 66 -7.24 9.29 0.27
N GLN A 67 -8.09 8.69 1.10
CA GLN A 67 -8.85 9.44 2.12
C GLN A 67 -7.95 9.97 3.25
N ALA A 68 -6.90 9.23 3.59
CA ALA A 68 -5.92 9.60 4.61
C ALA A 68 -4.85 10.59 4.11
N ASN A 69 -4.89 10.97 2.83
CA ASN A 69 -3.86 11.74 2.13
C ASN A 69 -2.48 11.07 2.11
N ILE A 70 -2.43 9.74 2.24
CA ILE A 70 -1.19 8.97 2.19
C ILE A 70 -0.78 8.84 0.70
N PRO A 71 0.47 9.18 0.33
CA PRO A 71 0.98 8.99 -1.02
C PRO A 71 0.77 7.58 -1.57
N ILE A 72 0.34 7.51 -2.83
CA ILE A 72 0.01 6.25 -3.51
C ILE A 72 0.85 6.13 -4.77
N VAL A 73 1.61 5.04 -4.84
CA VAL A 73 2.35 4.66 -6.04
C VAL A 73 1.83 3.31 -6.53
N VAL A 74 1.63 3.18 -7.83
CA VAL A 74 1.17 1.93 -8.46
C VAL A 74 2.19 1.46 -9.49
N MET A 75 2.42 0.15 -9.52
CA MET A 75 3.27 -0.46 -10.56
C MET A 75 2.49 -0.57 -11.87
N ASP A 76 2.86 0.23 -12.85
CA ASP A 76 2.27 0.18 -14.19
C ASP A 76 2.66 -1.12 -14.91
N GLY A 77 1.75 -1.66 -15.72
CA GLY A 77 1.88 -2.97 -16.37
C GLY A 77 1.82 -4.18 -15.42
N SER A 78 1.49 -3.98 -14.14
CA SER A 78 1.32 -5.09 -13.18
C SER A 78 -0.07 -5.73 -13.23
N GLY A 79 -1.03 -5.17 -13.97
CA GLY A 79 -2.43 -5.60 -14.02
C GLY A 79 -3.30 -5.12 -12.86
N GLY A 80 -4.51 -5.68 -12.77
CA GLY A 80 -5.41 -5.46 -11.64
C GLY A 80 -5.88 -4.01 -11.45
N TRP A 81 -6.18 -3.63 -10.22
CA TRP A 81 -6.58 -2.26 -9.89
C TRP A 81 -5.42 -1.27 -9.87
N SER A 82 -4.18 -1.73 -9.64
CA SER A 82 -3.00 -0.87 -9.67
C SER A 82 -2.81 -0.23 -11.04
N GLU A 83 -2.91 -1.01 -12.12
CA GLU A 83 -2.79 -0.48 -13.49
C GLU A 83 -3.97 0.40 -13.89
N ARG A 84 -5.20 0.03 -13.49
CA ARG A 84 -6.42 0.79 -13.85
C ARG A 84 -6.49 2.20 -13.27
N LEU A 85 -5.77 2.44 -12.17
CA LEU A 85 -5.77 3.72 -11.45
C LEU A 85 -4.49 4.51 -11.66
N ALA A 86 -3.58 4.04 -12.52
CA ALA A 86 -2.33 4.71 -12.84
C ALA A 86 -2.56 6.11 -13.41
N GLY A 87 -2.07 7.14 -12.71
CA GLY A 87 -2.16 8.54 -13.14
C GLY A 87 -3.46 9.26 -12.77
N GLU A 88 -4.40 8.55 -12.13
CA GLU A 88 -5.76 9.04 -11.85
C GLU A 88 -5.90 9.64 -10.44
N TYR A 89 -7.00 10.38 -10.25
CA TYR A 89 -7.56 10.68 -8.93
C TYR A 89 -8.79 9.80 -8.69
N LEU A 90 -9.08 9.45 -7.44
CA LEU A 90 -10.24 8.58 -7.14
C LEU A 90 -11.58 9.31 -7.22
N ASP A 91 -11.59 10.61 -6.97
CA ASP A 91 -12.80 11.42 -6.98
C ASP A 91 -12.50 12.87 -7.40
N SER A 92 -13.55 13.67 -7.57
CA SER A 92 -13.47 15.07 -7.95
C SER A 92 -12.81 15.99 -6.91
N ARG A 93 -12.43 15.46 -5.74
CA ARG A 93 -11.72 16.24 -4.71
C ARG A 93 -10.21 16.26 -4.94
N GLU A 94 -9.71 15.40 -5.82
CA GLU A 94 -8.32 15.36 -6.27
C GLU A 94 -7.29 15.41 -5.10
N ARG A 95 -7.55 14.64 -4.04
CA ARG A 95 -6.77 14.71 -2.79
C ARG A 95 -5.32 14.29 -2.97
N VAL A 96 -5.12 13.13 -3.61
CA VAL A 96 -3.83 12.51 -3.84
C VAL A 96 -3.82 11.95 -5.25
N LYS A 97 -2.85 12.35 -6.06
CA LYS A 97 -2.67 11.74 -7.38
C LYS A 97 -2.09 10.34 -7.20
N ILE A 98 -2.59 9.35 -7.95
CA ILE A 98 -2.04 8.00 -7.93
C ILE A 98 -0.88 7.96 -8.93
N HIS A 99 0.35 7.85 -8.42
CA HIS A 99 1.55 7.97 -9.24
C HIS A 99 1.92 6.62 -9.89
N PRO A 100 2.04 6.53 -11.22
CA PRO A 100 2.54 5.33 -11.86
C PRO A 100 4.06 5.21 -11.72
N ALA A 101 4.55 3.98 -11.62
CA ALA A 101 5.96 3.64 -11.71
C ALA A 101 6.13 2.36 -12.55
N THR A 102 7.15 2.33 -13.40
CA THR A 102 7.49 1.19 -14.26
C THR A 102 8.59 0.31 -13.67
N THR A 103 9.32 0.83 -12.68
CA THR A 103 10.38 0.10 -11.98
C THR A 103 10.26 0.24 -10.46
N ALA A 104 10.80 -0.74 -9.72
CA ALA A 104 10.79 -0.69 -8.26
C ALA A 104 11.58 0.50 -7.70
N GLN A 105 12.68 0.87 -8.36
CA GLN A 105 13.51 2.01 -7.99
C GLN A 105 12.75 3.33 -8.15
N GLU A 106 12.05 3.49 -9.28
CA GLU A 106 11.18 4.64 -9.53
C GLU A 106 10.06 4.71 -8.50
N ALA A 107 9.42 3.58 -8.20
CA ALA A 107 8.33 3.55 -7.22
C ALA A 107 8.76 4.03 -5.83
N VAL A 108 9.94 3.60 -5.39
CA VAL A 108 10.53 4.04 -4.11
C VAL A 108 10.93 5.51 -4.17
N ALA A 109 11.53 5.98 -5.26
CA ALA A 109 11.92 7.38 -5.41
C ALA A 109 10.71 8.33 -5.31
N ILE A 110 9.61 7.99 -6.01
CA ILE A 110 8.36 8.74 -5.95
C ILE A 110 7.79 8.73 -4.53
N ALA A 111 7.73 7.56 -3.88
CA ALA A 111 7.20 7.45 -2.52
C ALA A 111 7.95 8.38 -1.53
N LEU A 112 9.28 8.38 -1.58
CA LEU A 112 10.12 9.21 -0.69
C LEU A 112 9.96 10.71 -0.96
N ASP A 113 9.87 11.10 -2.23
CA ASP A 113 9.64 12.50 -2.64
C ASP A 113 8.29 13.03 -2.12
N GLN A 114 7.23 12.23 -2.27
CA GLN A 114 5.90 12.61 -1.82
C GLN A 114 5.80 12.69 -0.29
N CYS A 115 6.40 11.77 0.47
CA CYS A 115 6.45 11.85 1.94
C CYS A 115 7.16 13.12 2.43
N SER A 116 8.25 13.51 1.76
CA SER A 116 9.02 14.71 2.13
C SER A 116 8.23 15.99 1.90
N SER A 117 7.43 16.04 0.84
CA SER A 117 6.61 17.19 0.46
C SER A 117 5.41 17.43 1.39
N GLN A 118 4.92 16.42 2.10
CA GLN A 118 3.80 16.54 3.04
C GLN A 118 4.20 16.98 4.46
N SER A 119 5.50 16.96 4.78
CA SER A 119 6.01 17.33 6.11
C SER A 119 6.32 18.83 6.25
N SER A 120 6.00 19.62 5.22
CA SER A 120 6.23 21.08 5.13
C SER A 120 4.92 21.84 5.17
#